data_AF-A0A1Y5GYK5-F1
#
_entry.id   AF-A0A1Y5GYK5-F1
#
_cell.length_a   1.000
_cell.length_b   1.000
_cell.length_c   1.000
_cell.angle_alpha   90.00
_cell.angle_beta   90.00
_cell.angle_gamma   90.00
#
_symmetry.space_group_name_H-M   'P 1'
#
loop_
_entity.id
_entity.type
_entity.pdbx_description
1 polymer ?
#
loop_
_entity_poly.entity_id
_entity_poly.type
_entity_poly.pdbx_seq_one_letter_code
_entity_poly.pdbx_strand_id
1 'polypeptide(L)' 'MVQVNKMVSEFTRLNGKKHFENTVNFNEYSNEQICQQAIAGNKQFILELLRRGEVCELEGDYLIANELYKKLAKGFI' A
#
# COMPACT_ATOMS: atom_id res chain seq x y z
N MET A 1 17.46 24.48 -0.75
CA MET A 1 16.04 24.47 -1.21
C MET A 1 15.86 24.53 -2.73
N VAL A 2 16.66 25.29 -3.48
CA VAL A 2 16.46 25.51 -4.93
C VAL A 2 16.66 24.26 -5.81
N GLN A 3 17.54 23.33 -5.42
CA GLN A 3 17.87 22.15 -6.24
C GLN A 3 16.79 21.05 -6.21
N VAL A 4 16.12 20.85 -5.08
CA VAL A 4 15.05 19.84 -4.94
C VAL A 4 13.88 20.19 -5.85
N ASN A 5 13.47 21.46 -5.87
CA ASN A 5 12.37 21.92 -6.72
C ASN A 5 12.66 21.75 -8.22
N LYS A 6 13.93 21.91 -8.61
CA LYS A 6 14.37 21.71 -10.00
C LYS A 6 14.35 20.22 -10.39
N MET A 7 14.74 19.35 -9.47
CA MET A 7 14.71 17.90 -9.67
C MET A 7 13.28 17.38 -9.78
N VAL A 8 12.37 17.89 -8.94
CA VAL A 8 10.93 17.58 -9.01
C VAL A 8 10.33 18.05 -10.33
N SER A 9 10.64 19.29 -10.78
CA SER A 9 10.09 19.80 -12.04
C SER A 9 10.56 19.03 -13.27
N GLU A 10 11.82 18.59 -13.30
CA GLU A 10 12.34 17.77 -14.41
C GLU A 10 11.74 16.37 -14.39
N PHE A 11 11.53 15.79 -13.21
CA PHE A 11 10.85 14.49 -13.06
C PHE A 11 9.39 14.55 -13.55
N THR A 12 8.65 15.61 -13.20
CA THR A 12 7.28 15.84 -13.69
C THR A 12 7.25 16.11 -15.21
N ARG A 13 8.27 16.80 -15.74
CA ARG A 13 8.40 17.08 -17.18
C ARG A 13 8.68 15.81 -17.99
N LEU A 14 9.53 14.92 -17.48
CA LEU A 14 9.92 13.68 -18.15
C LEU A 14 8.81 12.63 -18.14
N ASN A 15 8.05 12.52 -17.04
CA ASN A 15 6.98 11.52 -16.93
C ASN A 15 5.64 11.96 -17.54
N GLY A 16 5.54 13.21 -18.00
CA GLY A 16 4.29 13.76 -18.53
C GLY A 16 3.18 13.80 -17.48
N LYS A 17 2.07 14.47 -17.78
CA LYS A 17 0.85 14.47 -16.95
C LYS A 17 0.14 13.10 -16.92
N LYS A 18 0.88 11.99 -16.82
CA LYS A 18 0.33 10.66 -16.62
C LYS A 18 0.68 10.22 -15.22
N HIS A 19 -0.09 10.69 -14.26
CA HIS A 19 -0.53 9.94 -13.10
C HIS A 19 -1.39 10.89 -12.27
N PHE A 20 -2.66 11.02 -12.67
CA PHE A 20 -3.69 11.04 -11.64
C PHE A 20 -3.64 9.66 -10.99
N GLU A 21 -2.67 9.45 -10.10
CA GLU A 21 -2.85 8.44 -9.07
C GLU A 21 -4.09 8.91 -8.33
N ASN A 22 -5.22 8.24 -8.56
CA ASN A 22 -6.28 8.23 -7.56
C ASN A 22 -5.61 7.65 -6.32
N THR A 23 -5.11 8.53 -5.46
CA THR A 23 -4.50 8.16 -4.19
C THR A 23 -5.64 7.59 -3.36
N VAL A 24 -5.75 6.27 -3.33
CA VAL A 24 -6.73 5.59 -2.51
C VAL A 24 -6.39 5.93 -1.06
N ASN A 25 -7.31 6.57 -0.35
CA ASN A 25 -7.15 6.85 1.07
C ASN A 25 -7.39 5.56 1.86
N PHE A 26 -6.34 4.78 2.09
CA PHE A 26 -6.44 3.48 2.75
C PHE A 26 -6.96 3.56 4.20
N ASN A 27 -6.91 4.72 4.84
CA ASN A 27 -7.45 4.91 6.19
C ASN A 27 -8.98 4.81 6.25
N GLU A 28 -9.67 4.92 5.10
CA GLU A 28 -11.12 4.72 5.00
C GLU A 28 -11.51 3.24 4.97
N TYR A 29 -10.53 2.33 4.90
CA TYR A 29 -10.76 0.89 4.76
C TYR A 29 -10.34 0.12 6.02
N SER A 30 -11.26 -0.74 6.49
CA SER A 30 -10.96 -1.71 7.54
C SER A 30 -9.94 -2.74 7.07
N ASN A 31 -9.26 -3.40 8.02
CA ASN A 31 -8.31 -4.47 7.70
C ASN A 31 -8.97 -5.59 6.87
N GLU A 32 -10.25 -5.90 7.12
CA GLU A 32 -10.98 -6.90 6.34
C GLU A 32 -11.26 -6.46 4.91
N GLN A 33 -11.65 -5.19 4.70
CA GLN A 33 -11.84 -4.66 3.36
C GLN A 33 -10.52 -4.64 2.59
N ILE A 34 -9.42 -4.31 3.25
CA ILE A 34 -8.09 -4.37 2.66
C ILE A 34 -7.72 -5.81 2.30
N CYS A 35 -7.96 -6.78 3.18
CA CYS A 35 -7.76 -8.20 2.88
C CYS A 35 -8.57 -8.64 1.66
N GLN A 36 -9.86 -8.30 1.60
CA GLN A 36 -10.72 -8.71 0.49
C GLN A 36 -10.25 -8.13 -0.86
N GLN A 37 -9.89 -6.85 -0.90
CA GLN A 37 -9.38 -6.21 -2.11
C GLN A 37 -8.00 -6.75 -2.51
N ALA A 38 -7.14 -7.06 -1.53
CA ALA A 38 -5.85 -7.66 -1.78
C ALA A 38 -5.98 -9.07 -2.36
N ILE A 39 -6.88 -9.90 -1.81
CA ILE A 39 -7.21 -11.24 -2.32
C ILE A 39 -7.81 -11.17 -3.73
N ALA A 40 -8.61 -10.14 -4.02
CA ALA A 40 -9.14 -9.89 -5.37
C ALA A 40 -8.07 -9.46 -6.40
N GLY A 41 -6.79 -9.43 -6.01
CA GLY A 41 -5.67 -9.11 -6.90
C GLY A 41 -5.41 -7.61 -7.07
N ASN A 42 -6.02 -6.75 -6.24
CA ASN A 42 -5.78 -5.31 -6.34
C ASN A 42 -4.40 -4.94 -5.77
N LYS A 43 -3.44 -4.66 -6.65
CA LYS A 43 -2.04 -4.35 -6.32
C LYS A 43 -1.88 -3.31 -5.22
N GLN A 44 -2.67 -2.25 -5.23
CA GLN A 44 -2.56 -1.17 -4.24
C GLN A 44 -2.95 -1.64 -2.83
N PHE A 45 -3.99 -2.48 -2.74
CA PHE A 45 -4.43 -3.04 -1.46
C PHE A 45 -3.51 -4.16 -0.96
N ILE A 46 -2.85 -4.90 -1.87
CA ILE A 46 -1.80 -5.87 -1.50
C ILE A 46 -0.64 -5.15 -0.81
N LEU A 47 -0.17 -4.05 -1.39
CA LEU A 47 0.93 -3.27 -0.81
C LEU A 47 0.56 -2.68 0.56
N GLU A 48 -0.66 -2.14 0.69
CA GLU A 48 -1.12 -1.63 1.99
C GLU A 48 -1.29 -2.74 3.03
N LEU A 49 -1.77 -3.93 2.64
CA LEU A 49 -1.88 -5.07 3.54
C LEU A 49 -0.50 -5.48 4.09
N LEU A 50 0.51 -5.54 3.24
CA LEU A 50 1.89 -5.83 3.65
C LEU A 50 2.42 -4.75 4.60
N ARG A 51 2.20 -3.46 4.27
CA ARG A 51 2.59 -2.34 5.14
C ARG A 51 1.95 -2.43 6.53
N ARG A 52 0.67 -2.80 6.62
CA ARG A 52 -0.01 -2.99 7.92
C ARG A 52 0.56 -4.17 8.70
N GLY A 53 0.90 -5.26 8.02
CA GLY A 53 1.60 -6.40 8.62
C GLY A 53 2.93 -5.98 9.24
N GLU A 54 3.76 -5.25 8.50
CA GLU A 54 5.06 -4.74 8.98
C GLU A 54 4.91 -3.82 10.21
N VAL A 55 3.90 -2.93 10.20
CA VAL A 55 3.62 -2.07 11.37
C VAL A 55 3.28 -2.91 12.59
N CYS A 56 2.43 -3.92 12.46
CA CYS A 56 2.11 -4.82 13.57
C CYS A 56 3.34 -5.59 14.08
N GLU A 57 4.25 -6.01 13.20
CA GLU A 57 5.51 -6.64 13.61
C GLU A 57 6.43 -5.69 14.39
N LEU A 58 6.51 -4.42 13.97
CA LEU A 58 7.27 -3.38 14.64
C LEU A 58 6.68 -3.02 16.01
N GLU A 59 5.35 -3.07 16.15
CA GLU A 59 4.63 -2.84 17.41
C GLU A 59 4.66 -4.07 18.34
N GLY A 60 5.16 -5.21 17.85
CA GLY A 60 5.22 -6.47 18.60
C GLY A 60 3.91 -7.28 18.59
N ASP A 61 2.93 -6.86 17.80
CA ASP A 61 1.68 -7.59 17.59
C ASP A 61 1.80 -8.63 16.47
N TYR A 62 2.58 -9.68 16.76
CA TYR A 62 2.82 -10.77 15.83
C TYR A 62 1.55 -11.60 15.55
N LEU A 63 0.54 -11.55 16.43
CA LEU A 63 -0.70 -12.27 16.23
C LEU A 63 -1.47 -11.66 15.06
N ILE A 64 -1.63 -10.34 15.06
CA ILE A 64 -2.33 -9.62 13.98
C ILE A 64 -1.54 -9.70 12.68
N ALA A 65 -0.21 -9.51 12.72
CA ALA A 65 0.64 -9.64 11.53
C ALA A 65 0.47 -11.01 10.84
N ASN A 66 0.54 -12.10 11.62
CA ASN A 66 0.37 -13.45 11.11
C ASN A 66 -1.02 -13.68 10.50
N GLU A 67 -2.08 -13.16 11.10
CA GLU A 67 -3.44 -13.27 10.56
C GLU A 67 -3.61 -12.51 9.24
N LEU A 68 -3.01 -11.33 9.10
CA LEU A 68 -3.01 -10.56 7.85
C LEU A 68 -2.31 -11.33 6.72
N TYR A 69 -1.11 -11.86 6.98
CA TYR A 69 -0.35 -12.62 5.98
C TYR A 69 -1.02 -13.94 5.60
N LYS A 70 -1.58 -14.67 6.57
CA LYS A 70 -2.33 -15.92 6.31
C LYS A 70 -3.55 -15.69 5.43
N LYS A 71 -4.32 -14.62 5.69
CA LYS A 71 -5.50 -14.28 4.86
C LYS A 71 -5.09 -13.97 3.43
N LEU A 72 -3.98 -13.25 3.25
CA LEU A 72 -3.43 -13.01 1.92
C LEU A 72 -3.03 -14.32 1.23
N ALA A 73 -2.21 -15.15 1.87
CA ALA A 73 -1.71 -16.40 1.30
C ALA A 73 -2.84 -17.38 0.91
N LYS A 74 -3.91 -17.46 1.71
CA LYS A 74 -5.09 -18.28 1.39
C LYS A 74 -5.87 -17.80 0.17
N GLY A 75 -5.79 -16.52 -0.18
CA GLY A 75 -6.46 -15.97 -1.37
C GLY A 75 -5.69 -16.15 -2.66
N PHE A 76 -4.41 -16.52 -2.59
CA PHE A 76 -3.55 -16.77 -3.75
C PHE A 76 -3.48 -18.26 -4.15
N ILE A 77 -4.03 -19.16 -3.34
CA ILE A 77 -4.14 -20.62 -3.60
C ILE A 77 -5.51 -20.91 -4.16
#